data_AF-A0A401FIM2-F1
#
_entry.id   AF-A0A401FIM2-F1
#
_cell.length_a   1.000
_cell.length_b   1.000
_cell.length_c   1.000
_cell.angle_alpha   90.00
_cell.angle_beta   90.00
_cell.angle_gamma   90.00
#
_symmetry.space_group_name_H-M   'P 1'
#
loop_
_entity.id
_entity.type
_entity.pdbx_description
1 polymer ?
#
loop_
_entity_poly.entity_id
_entity_poly.type
_entity_poly.pdbx_seq_one_letter_code
_entity_poly.pdbx_strand_id
1 'polypeptide(L)'
;MIGFFVMAILWSIIGMVPVDQVIQKVFAEPALNYGPTIIYIVFGSWFGRVLVDSGIAPAISLATNRVGKKRPLLAAILVVLVTALIFISAYGVGSVIAIGVILLPIMLSVGVPREIALSAFSLAIGAPMYLNVVLYNQIKAFFPHSIYGGKYLVFGALAMAVQLIAVLLFLIMNRKKLILLKQMKI
;
A
#
# COMPACT_ATOMS: atom_id res chain seq x y z
N MET A 1 -11.74 -1.39 -13.77
CA MET A 1 -12.91 -0.50 -13.72
C MET A 1 -14.14 -1.08 -14.40
N ILE A 2 -14.04 -1.63 -15.61
CA ILE A 2 -15.19 -2.23 -16.33
C ILE A 2 -15.92 -3.29 -15.46
N GLY A 3 -15.19 -4.16 -14.77
CA GLY A 3 -15.78 -5.14 -13.86
C GLY A 3 -16.63 -4.54 -12.73
N PHE A 4 -16.18 -3.44 -12.10
CA PHE A 4 -16.97 -2.77 -11.06
C PHE A 4 -18.24 -2.14 -11.62
N PHE A 5 -18.17 -1.57 -12.82
CA PHE A 5 -19.34 -0.98 -13.49
C PHE A 5 -20.38 -2.05 -13.84
N VAL A 6 -19.94 -3.18 -14.40
CA VAL A 6 -20.81 -4.34 -14.68
C VAL A 6 -21.43 -4.88 -13.39
N MET A 7 -20.64 -5.03 -12.32
CA MET A 7 -21.14 -5.49 -11.03
C MET A 7 -22.16 -4.52 -10.42
N ALA A 8 -21.96 -3.20 -10.54
CA ALA A 8 -22.90 -2.21 -10.05
C ALA A 8 -24.26 -2.32 -10.75
N ILE A 9 -24.26 -2.52 -12.07
CA ILE A 9 -25.49 -2.75 -12.85
C ILE A 9 -26.17 -4.06 -12.44
N LEU A 10 -25.39 -5.15 -12.36
CA LEU A 10 -25.92 -6.47 -11.98
C LEU A 10 -26.56 -6.44 -10.59
N TRP A 11 -25.88 -5.86 -9.59
CA TRP A 11 -26.44 -5.74 -8.24
C TRP A 11 -27.68 -4.85 -8.18
N SER A 12 -27.73 -3.79 -9.00
CA SER A 12 -28.91 -2.92 -9.07
C SER A 12 -30.13 -3.65 -9.65
N ILE A 13 -29.93 -4.49 -10.66
CA ILE A 13 -30.98 -5.32 -11.26
C ILE A 13 -31.42 -6.42 -10.28
N ILE A 14 -30.47 -7.15 -9.68
CA ILE A 14 -30.75 -8.23 -8.72
C ILE A 14 -31.48 -7.69 -7.49
N GLY A 15 -31.07 -6.52 -7.00
CA GLY A 15 -31.70 -5.84 -5.87
C GLY A 15 -33.02 -5.14 -6.22
N MET A 16 -33.46 -5.17 -7.48
CA MET A 16 -34.66 -4.49 -7.99
C MET A 16 -34.74 -3.02 -7.55
N VAL A 17 -33.59 -2.33 -7.59
CA VAL A 17 -33.50 -0.94 -7.12
C VAL A 17 -34.15 -0.01 -8.16
N PRO A 18 -34.99 0.96 -7.75
CA PRO A 18 -35.58 1.94 -8.65
C PRO A 18 -34.54 2.69 -9.49
N VAL A 19 -34.84 2.92 -10.77
CA VAL A 19 -33.88 3.50 -11.74
C VAL A 19 -33.35 4.87 -11.31
N ASP A 20 -34.21 5.71 -10.75
CA ASP A 20 -33.85 7.02 -10.20
C ASP A 20 -32.84 6.90 -9.06
N GLN A 21 -33.04 5.92 -8.15
CA GLN A 21 -32.11 5.64 -7.07
C GLN A 21 -30.80 5.02 -7.58
N VAL A 22 -30.85 4.17 -8.61
CA VAL A 22 -29.64 3.63 -9.23
C VAL A 22 -28.78 4.77 -9.80
N ILE A 23 -29.38 5.69 -10.56
CA ILE A 23 -28.66 6.83 -11.13
C ILE A 23 -28.03 7.70 -10.03
N GLN A 24 -28.80 8.05 -9.00
CA GLN A 24 -28.33 8.95 -7.95
C GLN A 24 -27.36 8.27 -6.97
N LYS A 25 -27.74 7.13 -6.39
CA LYS A 25 -27.01 6.47 -5.29
C LYS A 25 -25.88 5.56 -5.77
N VAL A 26 -26.00 4.93 -6.94
CA VAL A 26 -25.00 3.96 -7.43
C VAL A 26 -23.98 4.62 -8.34
N PHE A 27 -24.37 5.62 -9.13
CA PHE A 27 -23.48 6.27 -10.09
C PHE A 27 -23.06 7.69 -9.68
N ALA A 28 -24.00 8.59 -9.40
CA ALA A 28 -23.68 10.00 -9.19
C ALA A 28 -22.99 10.29 -7.84
N GLU A 29 -23.61 9.89 -6.72
CA GLU A 29 -23.08 10.17 -5.38
C GLU A 29 -21.69 9.57 -5.14
N PRO A 30 -21.39 8.30 -5.48
CA PRO A 30 -20.04 7.75 -5.31
C PRO A 30 -18.98 8.50 -6.13
N ALA A 31 -19.32 8.96 -7.34
CA ALA A 31 -18.41 9.75 -8.17
C ALA A 31 -18.12 11.12 -7.53
N LEU A 32 -19.14 11.81 -7.00
CA LEU A 32 -18.99 13.09 -6.31
C LEU A 32 -18.19 12.93 -5.00
N ASN A 33 -18.48 11.88 -4.24
CA ASN A 33 -17.79 11.56 -2.98
C ASN A 33 -16.32 11.13 -3.19
N TYR A 34 -15.89 10.90 -4.44
CA TYR A 34 -14.50 10.61 -4.77
C TYR A 34 -13.61 11.87 -4.83
N GLY A 35 -14.20 13.07 -4.82
CA GLY A 35 -13.48 14.36 -4.86
C GLY A 35 -12.32 14.49 -3.85
N PRO A 36 -12.51 14.18 -2.55
CA PRO A 36 -11.42 14.18 -1.57
C PRO A 36 -10.25 13.26 -1.95
N THR A 37 -10.54 12.11 -2.55
CA THR A 37 -9.51 11.17 -3.00
C THR A 37 -8.72 11.74 -4.19
N ILE A 38 -9.40 12.41 -5.12
CA ILE A 38 -8.74 13.12 -6.23
C ILE A 38 -7.77 14.16 -5.69
N ILE A 39 -8.19 14.96 -4.69
CA ILE A 39 -7.33 15.96 -4.05
C ILE A 39 -6.08 15.30 -3.45
N TYR A 40 -6.24 14.20 -2.71
CA TYR A 40 -5.10 13.46 -2.16
C TYR A 40 -4.15 12.91 -3.23
N ILE A 41 -4.68 12.46 -4.37
CA ILE A 41 -3.86 11.98 -5.49
C ILE A 41 -3.09 13.16 -6.11
N VAL A 42 -3.74 14.29 -6.36
CA VAL A 42 -3.10 15.48 -6.95
C VAL A 42 -1.96 15.97 -6.05
N PHE A 43 -2.24 16.24 -4.77
CA PHE A 43 -1.22 16.74 -3.85
C PHE A 43 -0.17 15.68 -3.51
N GLY A 44 -0.55 14.42 -3.34
CA GLY A 44 0.40 13.32 -3.11
C GLY A 44 1.36 13.13 -4.28
N SER A 45 0.86 13.20 -5.51
CA SER A 45 1.69 13.08 -6.72
C SER A 45 2.59 14.30 -6.91
N TRP A 46 2.07 15.51 -6.68
CA TRP A 46 2.85 16.74 -6.74
C TRP A 46 3.96 16.76 -5.68
N PHE A 47 3.64 16.47 -4.42
CA PHE A 47 4.64 16.38 -3.36
C PHE A 47 5.67 15.28 -3.64
N GLY A 48 5.21 14.14 -4.17
CA GLY A 48 6.10 13.09 -4.66
C GLY A 48 7.10 13.60 -5.69
N ARG A 49 6.66 14.40 -6.68
CA ARG A 49 7.56 15.05 -7.65
C ARG A 49 8.51 16.03 -6.99
N VAL A 50 8.04 16.84 -6.04
CA VAL A 50 8.92 17.76 -5.29
C VAL A 50 10.04 16.99 -4.58
N LEU A 51 9.76 15.86 -3.94
CA LEU A 51 10.79 15.03 -3.28
C LEU A 51 11.83 14.45 -4.25
N VAL A 52 11.42 14.13 -5.48
CA VAL A 52 12.31 13.63 -6.53
C VAL A 52 13.14 14.77 -7.12
N ASP A 53 12.48 15.85 -7.53
CA ASP A 53 13.08 16.96 -8.26
C ASP A 53 14.01 17.81 -7.38
N SER A 54 13.75 17.87 -6.08
CA SER A 54 14.65 18.50 -5.09
C SER A 54 15.88 17.65 -4.74
N GLY A 55 15.96 16.39 -5.20
CA GLY A 55 17.07 15.49 -4.89
C GLY A 55 16.99 14.81 -3.51
N ILE A 56 15.94 15.05 -2.72
CA ILE A 56 15.75 14.44 -1.39
C ILE A 56 15.63 12.92 -1.50
N ALA A 57 14.73 12.40 -2.34
CA ALA A 57 14.53 10.96 -2.49
C ALA A 57 15.81 10.24 -3.00
N PRO A 58 16.52 10.76 -4.03
CA PRO A 58 17.84 10.25 -4.41
C PRO A 58 18.87 10.27 -3.27
N ALA A 59 18.94 11.35 -2.49
CA ALA A 59 19.91 11.46 -1.39
C ALA A 59 19.68 10.39 -0.30
N ILE A 60 18.42 10.18 0.10
CA ILE A 60 18.05 9.13 1.05
C ILE A 60 18.40 7.75 0.48
N SER A 61 18.03 7.50 -0.78
CA SER A 61 18.34 6.24 -1.46
C SER A 61 19.84 5.93 -1.51
N LEU A 62 20.68 6.93 -1.83
CA LEU A 62 22.14 6.78 -1.82
C LEU A 62 22.67 6.48 -0.42
N ALA A 63 22.18 7.17 0.61
CA ALA A 63 22.58 6.93 1.99
C ALA A 63 22.21 5.50 2.45
N THR A 64 20.98 5.05 2.16
CA THR A 64 20.58 3.67 2.47
C THR A 64 21.39 2.66 1.68
N ASN A 65 21.69 2.93 0.40
CA ASN A 65 22.49 2.04 -0.42
C ASN A 65 23.92 1.83 0.12
N ARG A 66 24.56 2.89 0.64
CA ARG A 66 25.90 2.79 1.26
C ARG A 66 25.94 1.73 2.36
N VAL A 67 24.87 1.61 3.15
CA VAL A 67 24.76 0.66 4.26
C VAL A 67 24.20 -0.69 3.78
N GLY A 68 23.18 -0.68 2.92
CA GLY A 68 22.40 -1.85 2.52
C GLY A 68 23.01 -2.72 1.40
N LYS A 69 23.91 -2.17 0.57
CA LYS A 69 24.42 -2.86 -0.65
C LYS A 69 25.10 -4.21 -0.41
N LYS A 70 25.64 -4.42 0.80
CA LYS A 70 26.31 -5.68 1.15
C LYS A 70 25.30 -6.80 1.42
N ARG A 71 24.07 -6.46 1.82
CA ARG A 71 23.03 -7.41 2.21
C ARG A 71 21.66 -6.96 1.68
N PRO A 72 21.42 -7.03 0.35
CA PRO A 72 20.20 -6.51 -0.29
C PRO A 72 18.91 -7.14 0.23
N LEU A 73 18.94 -8.44 0.57
CA LEU A 73 17.79 -9.13 1.15
C LEU A 73 17.43 -8.56 2.54
N LEU A 74 18.42 -8.32 3.40
CA LEU A 74 18.16 -7.70 4.71
C LEU A 74 17.66 -6.27 4.57
N ALA A 75 18.22 -5.50 3.63
CA ALA A 75 17.74 -4.15 3.35
C ALA A 75 16.27 -4.17 2.89
N ALA A 76 15.90 -5.09 1.98
CA ALA A 76 14.52 -5.24 1.52
C ALA A 76 13.56 -5.64 2.65
N ILE A 77 13.98 -6.56 3.52
CA ILE A 77 13.21 -6.96 4.71
C ILE A 77 12.96 -5.76 5.63
N LEU A 78 14.00 -4.98 5.93
CA LEU A 78 13.87 -3.79 6.77
C LEU A 78 12.92 -2.76 6.16
N VAL A 79 13.00 -2.53 4.84
CA VAL A 79 12.09 -1.63 4.15
C VAL A 79 10.64 -2.12 4.22
N VAL A 80 10.40 -3.43 4.08
CA VAL A 80 9.06 -4.03 4.27
C VAL A 80 8.54 -3.79 5.68
N LEU A 81 9.37 -3.97 6.71
CA LEU A 81 8.97 -3.74 8.11
C LEU A 81 8.67 -2.27 8.38
N VAL A 82 9.50 -1.35 7.87
CA VAL A 82 9.25 0.10 7.97
C VAL A 82 7.97 0.49 7.24
N THR A 83 7.73 -0.07 6.04
CA THR A 83 6.48 0.15 5.30
C THR A 83 5.29 -0.26 6.14
N ALA A 84 5.31 -1.48 6.69
CA ALA A 84 4.23 -1.98 7.51
C ALA A 84 4.00 -1.11 8.77
N LEU A 85 5.07 -0.67 9.43
CA LEU A 85 4.98 0.19 10.61
C LEU A 85 4.30 1.53 10.30
N ILE A 86 4.66 2.18 9.18
CA ILE A 86 4.06 3.45 8.75
C ILE A 86 2.56 3.28 8.49
N PHE A 87 2.18 2.18 7.84
CA PHE A 87 0.80 1.92 7.46
C PHE A 87 -0.07 1.34 8.59
N ILE A 88 0.43 1.24 9.83
CA ILE A 88 -0.43 1.05 11.01
C ILE A 88 -1.32 2.28 11.24
N SER A 89 -0.82 3.49 10.98
CA SER A 89 -1.58 4.73 11.17
C SER A 89 -1.86 5.47 9.87
N ALA A 90 -1.02 5.31 8.84
CA ALA A 90 -1.25 5.92 7.54
C ALA A 90 -2.29 5.13 6.71
N TYR A 91 -3.20 5.85 6.06
CA TYR A 91 -4.18 5.27 5.13
C TYR A 91 -4.39 6.19 3.93
N GLY A 92 -4.90 5.63 2.83
CA GLY A 92 -5.30 6.37 1.64
C GLY A 92 -4.21 6.51 0.58
N VAL A 93 -4.64 6.86 -0.63
CA VAL A 93 -3.81 6.84 -1.84
C VAL A 93 -2.64 7.82 -1.76
N GLY A 94 -2.86 9.02 -1.20
CA GLY A 94 -1.81 10.02 -1.02
C GLY A 94 -0.64 9.51 -0.16
N SER A 95 -0.94 8.83 0.94
CA SER A 95 0.06 8.19 1.82
C SER A 95 0.88 7.14 1.07
N VAL A 96 0.22 6.31 0.24
CA VAL A 96 0.89 5.29 -0.59
C VAL A 96 1.83 5.93 -1.62
N ILE A 97 1.39 7.01 -2.28
CA ILE A 97 2.22 7.73 -3.25
C ILE A 97 3.45 8.34 -2.56
N ALA A 98 3.24 9.07 -1.47
CA ALA A 98 4.32 9.77 -0.76
C ALA A 98 5.40 8.79 -0.25
N ILE A 99 4.99 7.70 0.38
CA ILE A 99 5.93 6.69 0.88
C ILE A 99 6.54 5.87 -0.26
N GLY A 100 5.77 5.54 -1.30
CA GLY A 100 6.26 4.81 -2.47
C GLY A 100 7.36 5.55 -3.22
N VAL A 101 7.25 6.89 -3.32
CA VAL A 101 8.28 7.76 -3.93
C VAL A 101 9.63 7.65 -3.22
N ILE A 102 9.66 7.33 -1.93
CA ILE A 102 10.91 7.20 -1.16
C ILE A 102 11.36 5.73 -1.10
N LEU A 103 10.48 4.82 -0.71
CA LEU A 103 10.85 3.43 -0.41
C LEU A 103 11.13 2.60 -1.66
N LEU A 104 10.44 2.85 -2.79
CA LEU A 104 10.72 2.11 -4.02
C LEU A 104 12.13 2.43 -4.57
N PRO A 105 12.56 3.70 -4.71
CA PRO A 105 13.95 4.01 -5.06
C PRO A 105 14.97 3.39 -4.10
N ILE A 106 14.69 3.36 -2.79
CA ILE A 106 15.56 2.69 -1.82
C ILE A 106 15.71 1.20 -2.17
N MET A 107 14.61 0.46 -2.35
CA MET A 107 14.65 -0.96 -2.71
C MET A 107 15.40 -1.20 -4.03
N LEU A 108 15.15 -0.38 -5.04
CA LEU A 108 15.83 -0.46 -6.33
C LEU A 108 17.34 -0.19 -6.19
N SER A 109 17.71 0.80 -5.38
CA SER A 109 19.11 1.22 -5.21
C SER A 109 19.99 0.17 -4.52
N VAL A 110 19.42 -0.60 -3.58
CA VAL A 110 20.13 -1.71 -2.94
C VAL A 110 20.19 -2.96 -3.82
N GLY A 111 19.54 -2.95 -5.00
CA GLY A 111 19.59 -4.03 -5.98
C GLY A 111 18.37 -4.95 -6.00
N VAL A 112 17.25 -4.58 -5.39
CA VAL A 112 15.99 -5.34 -5.51
C VAL A 112 15.43 -5.16 -6.93
N PRO A 113 15.05 -6.24 -7.64
CA PRO A 113 14.41 -6.13 -8.95
C PRO A 113 13.07 -5.40 -8.86
N ARG A 114 12.72 -4.61 -9.89
CA ARG A 114 11.54 -3.72 -9.88
C ARG A 114 10.23 -4.45 -9.57
N GLU A 115 10.01 -5.61 -10.17
CA GLU A 115 8.80 -6.42 -9.97
C GLU A 115 8.67 -6.90 -8.52
N ILE A 116 9.79 -7.31 -7.92
CA ILE A 116 9.83 -7.78 -6.52
C ILE A 116 9.67 -6.60 -5.56
N ALA A 117 10.30 -5.46 -5.85
CA ALA A 117 10.17 -4.24 -5.04
C ALA A 117 8.72 -3.76 -4.99
N LEU A 118 8.06 -3.64 -6.15
CA LEU A 118 6.66 -3.23 -6.24
C LEU A 118 5.75 -4.21 -5.51
N SER A 119 5.91 -5.51 -5.77
CA SER A 119 5.07 -6.54 -5.16
C SER A 119 5.23 -6.58 -3.64
N ALA A 120 6.47 -6.60 -3.15
CA ALA A 120 6.75 -6.63 -1.71
C ALA A 120 6.25 -5.36 -1.00
N PHE A 121 6.44 -4.18 -1.62
CA PHE A 121 5.92 -2.92 -1.10
C PHE A 121 4.39 -2.93 -0.99
N SER A 122 3.69 -3.32 -2.06
CA SER A 122 2.23 -3.39 -2.06
C SER A 122 1.69 -4.40 -1.03
N LEU A 123 2.30 -5.59 -0.93
CA LEU A 123 1.90 -6.59 0.05
C LEU A 123 2.19 -6.15 1.50
N ALA A 124 3.28 -5.41 1.71
CA ALA A 124 3.66 -4.85 3.00
C ALA A 124 2.69 -3.78 3.49
N ILE A 125 2.12 -2.95 2.58
CA ILE A 125 1.05 -2.00 2.92
C ILE A 125 -0.20 -2.73 3.40
N GLY A 126 -0.53 -3.87 2.80
CA GLY A 126 -1.71 -4.65 3.18
C GLY A 126 -1.63 -5.26 4.58
N ALA A 127 -0.43 -5.63 5.04
CA ALA A 127 -0.25 -6.32 6.32
C ALA A 127 -0.76 -5.53 7.56
N PRO A 128 -0.43 -4.25 7.75
CA PRO A 128 -0.93 -3.47 8.89
C PRO A 128 -2.41 -3.06 8.77
N MET A 129 -3.09 -3.33 7.65
CA MET A 129 -4.51 -2.94 7.49
C MET A 129 -5.42 -3.59 8.54
N TYR A 130 -5.05 -4.76 9.08
CA TYR A 130 -5.80 -5.37 10.19
C TYR A 130 -5.72 -4.59 11.51
N LEU A 131 -4.69 -3.74 11.68
CA LEU A 131 -4.52 -2.86 12.85
C LEU A 131 -4.73 -1.38 12.52
N ASN A 132 -5.10 -1.05 11.29
CA ASN A 132 -5.15 0.33 10.88
C ASN A 132 -6.40 1.02 11.46
N VAL A 133 -6.19 2.01 12.32
CA VAL A 133 -7.28 2.71 13.03
C VAL A 133 -8.17 3.51 12.07
N VAL A 134 -7.58 4.09 11.02
CA VAL A 134 -8.33 4.86 10.02
C VAL A 134 -9.25 3.92 9.24
N LEU A 135 -8.73 2.79 8.75
CA LEU A 135 -9.52 1.77 8.06
C LEU A 135 -10.59 1.19 8.98
N TYR A 136 -10.26 0.90 10.23
CA TYR A 136 -11.21 0.40 11.20
C TYR A 136 -12.40 1.34 11.36
N ASN A 137 -12.16 2.64 11.50
CA ASN A 137 -13.24 3.63 11.61
C ASN A 137 -14.12 3.70 10.36
N GLN A 138 -13.58 3.42 9.17
CA GLN A 138 -14.37 3.31 7.95
C GLN A 138 -15.27 2.07 7.97
N ILE A 139 -14.74 0.92 8.41
CA ILE A 139 -15.51 -0.33 8.49
C ILE A 139 -16.55 -0.28 9.61
N LYS A 140 -16.26 0.41 10.72
CA LYS A 140 -17.17 0.58 11.85
C LYS A 140 -18.51 1.22 11.45
N ALA A 141 -18.55 2.03 10.39
CA ALA A 141 -19.79 2.56 9.85
C ALA A 141 -20.80 1.47 9.44
N PHE A 142 -20.30 0.28 9.06
CA PHE A 142 -21.12 -0.89 8.73
C PHE A 142 -21.34 -1.83 9.92
N PHE A 143 -20.52 -1.72 10.98
CA PHE A 143 -20.59 -2.56 12.17
C PHE A 143 -20.52 -1.71 13.46
N PRO A 144 -21.58 -0.97 13.82
CA PRO A 144 -21.51 0.07 14.86
C PRO A 144 -21.10 -0.44 16.25
N HIS A 145 -21.44 -1.69 16.57
CA HIS A 145 -21.11 -2.35 17.83
C HIS A 145 -19.68 -2.90 17.88
N SER A 146 -18.90 -2.78 16.81
CA SER A 146 -17.51 -3.23 16.83
C SER A 146 -16.68 -2.35 17.75
N ILE A 147 -15.88 -2.98 18.62
CA ILE A 147 -14.99 -2.29 19.57
C ILE A 147 -13.53 -2.50 19.14
N TYR A 148 -12.81 -1.38 18.96
CA TYR A 148 -11.36 -1.39 18.75
C TYR A 148 -10.67 -1.63 20.10
N GLY A 149 -10.70 -2.87 20.56
CA GLY A 149 -10.23 -3.25 21.89
C GLY A 149 -9.30 -4.46 21.86
N GLY A 150 -8.95 -4.98 23.05
CA GLY A 150 -7.94 -6.04 23.20
C GLY A 150 -8.16 -7.27 22.31
N LYS A 151 -9.39 -7.80 22.23
CA LYS A 151 -9.70 -8.96 21.36
C LYS A 151 -9.44 -8.65 19.88
N TYR A 152 -9.85 -7.47 19.41
CA TYR A 152 -9.61 -7.03 18.04
C TYR A 152 -8.11 -6.85 17.76
N LEU A 153 -7.39 -6.23 18.69
CA LEU A 153 -5.95 -5.98 18.55
C LEU A 153 -5.14 -7.27 18.51
N VAL A 154 -5.49 -8.27 19.33
CA VAL A 154 -4.84 -9.58 19.27
C VAL A 154 -5.06 -10.24 17.91
N PHE A 155 -6.30 -10.25 17.43
CA PHE A 155 -6.60 -10.78 16.09
C PHE A 155 -5.83 -10.02 15.00
N GLY A 156 -5.89 -8.69 15.01
CA GLY A 156 -5.25 -7.86 13.99
C GLY A 156 -3.73 -7.99 14.00
N ALA A 157 -3.10 -8.11 15.18
CA ALA A 157 -1.67 -8.32 15.30
C ALA A 157 -1.25 -9.70 14.77
N LEU A 158 -2.02 -10.75 15.04
CA LEU A 158 -1.77 -12.08 14.50
C LEU A 158 -1.95 -12.10 12.97
N ALA A 159 -3.01 -11.50 12.44
CA ALA A 159 -3.25 -11.41 11.00
C ALA A 159 -2.14 -10.61 10.28
N MET A 160 -1.74 -9.47 10.85
CA MET A 160 -0.60 -8.68 10.37
C MET A 160 0.69 -9.52 10.37
N ALA A 161 0.96 -10.25 11.45
CA ALA A 161 2.15 -11.10 11.56
C ALA A 161 2.15 -12.20 10.48
N VAL A 162 1.03 -12.89 10.28
CA VAL A 162 0.89 -13.93 9.25
C VAL A 162 1.14 -13.35 7.86
N GLN A 163 0.54 -12.21 7.53
CA GLN A 163 0.75 -11.58 6.23
C GLN A 163 2.21 -11.11 6.06
N LEU A 164 2.83 -10.52 7.09
CA LEU A 164 4.24 -10.15 7.05
C LEU A 164 5.14 -11.37 6.84
N ILE A 165 4.89 -12.49 7.51
CA ILE A 165 5.62 -13.74 7.29
C ILE A 165 5.51 -14.15 5.82
N ALA A 166 4.33 -14.07 5.21
CA ALA A 166 4.16 -14.35 3.78
C ALA A 166 4.99 -13.41 2.89
N VAL A 167 5.04 -12.10 3.19
CA VAL A 167 5.88 -11.15 2.44
C VAL A 167 7.37 -11.45 2.61
N LEU A 168 7.81 -11.82 3.82
CA LEU A 168 9.19 -12.20 4.09
C LEU A 168 9.57 -13.48 3.34
N LEU A 169 8.70 -14.49 3.34
CA LEU A 169 8.87 -15.71 2.56
C LEU A 169 8.95 -15.40 1.05
N PHE A 170 8.08 -14.52 0.55
CA PHE A 170 8.13 -14.05 -0.84
C PHE A 170 9.49 -13.43 -1.20
N LEU A 171 10.05 -12.58 -0.34
CA LEU A 171 11.39 -12.00 -0.54
C LEU A 171 12.49 -13.06 -0.50
N ILE A 172 12.41 -14.01 0.44
CA ILE A 172 13.40 -15.09 0.59
C ILE A 172 13.38 -16.04 -0.61
N MET A 173 12.20 -16.43 -1.11
CA MET A 173 12.04 -17.27 -2.29
C MET A 173 12.64 -16.60 -3.54
N ASN A 174 12.51 -15.28 -3.63
CA ASN A 174 13.05 -14.51 -4.75
C ASN A 174 14.53 -14.11 -4.58
N ARG A 175 15.22 -14.50 -3.50
CA ARG A 175 16.59 -14.08 -3.16
C ARG A 175 17.61 -14.25 -4.30
N LYS A 176 17.47 -15.30 -5.13
CA LYS A 176 18.40 -15.57 -6.24
C LYS A 176 18.36 -14.45 -7.28
N LYS A 177 17.18 -13.89 -7.55
CA LYS A 177 16.99 -12.75 -8.46
C LYS A 177 17.59 -11.45 -7.90
N LEU A 178 17.60 -11.29 -6.57
CA LEU A 178 18.28 -10.16 -5.92
C LEU A 178 19.82 -10.25 -6.04
N ILE A 179 20.37 -11.47 -6.09
CA ILE A 179 21.82 -11.71 -6.18
C ILE A 179 22.31 -11.60 -7.63
N LEU A 180 21.54 -12.11 -8.61
CA LEU A 180 21.94 -12.13 -10.02
C LEU A 180 22.06 -10.73 -10.64
N LEU A 181 21.14 -9.81 -10.31
CA LEU A 181 21.18 -8.43 -10.82
C LEU A 181 22.40 -7.63 -10.32
N LYS A 182 23.03 -8.07 -9.23
CA LYS A 182 24.31 -7.52 -8.76
C LYS A 182 25.49 -7.94 -9.64
N GLN A 183 25.44 -9.13 -10.24
CA GLN A 183 26.50 -9.65 -11.11
C GLN A 183 26.44 -9.05 -12.52
N MET A 184 25.26 -8.65 -13.00
CA MET A 184 25.07 -8.03 -14.32
C MET A 184 25.42 -6.52 -14.37
N LYS A 185 25.66 -5.87 -13.22
CA LYS A 185 26.04 -4.45 -13.11
C LYS A 185 27.54 -4.25 -12.79
N ILE A 186 28.36 -5.28 -13.00
CA ILE A 186 29.83 -5.18 -12.98
C ILE A 186 30.31 -4.97 -14.41
#